data_AF-A0A924MKS1-F1
#
_entry.id   AF-A0A924MKS1-F1
#
_cell.length_a   1.000
_cell.length_b   1.000
_cell.length_c   1.000
_cell.angle_alpha   90.00
_cell.angle_beta   90.00
_cell.angle_gamma   90.00
#
_symmetry.space_group_name_H-M   'P 1'
#
loop_
_entity.id
_entity.type
_entity.pdbx_description
1 polymer ?
#
loop_
_entity_poly.entity_id
_entity_poly.type
_entity_poly.pdbx_seq_one_letter_code
_entity_poly.pdbx_strand_id
1 'polypeptide(L)'
;RVYRHRLDLASLGFAQGDDLVVRLSVSDRRTPAAQTTRSTSFILRWPPETAAQATGVEGMIKRTLPAYFRSQRQIIIDSEALLAERRKISTDAFQKRSDEIGMDQRILRLRYGQFLGEEAAHEQQKADDAPEISNGATGDATSVVEAFGHTHDEAEAATLLDSDTRKLLKSALDEMWQSELHLRQGDPKQALPYEYRALRLIKQVQQASRIYLARVGLQLPPVDESRRMGGERKGVQPLRFTLSPAQLQASPARRFWQTLDDGPANEFETWLRANEGGVPDALGLFAAMDAWRTDRECTACAEKLRARLWALLPAAVPAIEARSKPDARGAAYLDALHEARKP
;
A
#
# COMPACT_ATOMS: atom_id res chain seq x y z
N ARG A 1 5.07 -8.12 39.20
CA ARG A 1 6.35 -7.41 39.42
C ARG A 1 6.36 -6.19 38.51
N VAL A 2 6.69 -5.00 39.03
CA VAL A 2 6.78 -3.77 38.23
C VAL A 2 8.25 -3.54 37.92
N TYR A 3 8.60 -3.51 36.63
CA TYR A 3 9.95 -3.16 36.17
C TYR A 3 9.96 -1.68 35.83
N ARG A 4 10.94 -0.94 36.36
CA ARG A 4 11.13 0.48 36.08
C ARG A 4 12.55 0.69 35.60
N HIS A 5 12.68 1.36 34.46
CA HIS A 5 13.97 1.78 33.91
C HIS A 5 13.87 3.27 33.58
N ARG A 6 14.96 4.01 33.81
CA ARG A 6 15.06 5.43 33.47
C ARG A 6 16.04 5.55 32.31
N LEU A 7 15.60 6.19 31.23
CA LEU A 7 16.42 6.49 30.07
C LEU A 7 16.98 7.91 30.26
N ASP A 8 18.29 8.06 30.09
CA ASP A 8 18.92 9.37 29.97
C ASP A 8 18.81 9.83 28.52
N LEU A 9 17.85 10.71 28.27
CA LEU A 9 17.54 11.19 26.93
C LEU A 9 18.68 12.01 26.31
N ALA A 10 19.43 12.76 27.13
CA ALA A 10 20.55 13.57 26.66
C ALA A 10 21.70 12.67 26.16
N SER A 11 21.98 11.58 26.88
CA SER A 11 23.00 10.59 26.46
C SER A 11 22.65 9.87 25.16
N LEU A 12 21.35 9.77 24.83
CA LEU A 12 20.84 9.18 23.60
C LEU A 12 20.87 10.17 22.41
N GLY A 13 21.32 11.41 22.64
CA GLY A 13 21.31 12.46 21.63
C GLY A 13 19.92 12.99 21.30
N PHE A 14 18.92 12.77 22.17
CA PHE A 14 17.57 13.27 21.96
C PHE A 14 17.55 14.79 22.11
N ALA A 15 17.26 15.48 21.01
CA ALA A 15 17.21 16.92 20.94
C ALA A 15 15.80 17.43 20.64
N GLN A 16 15.63 18.73 20.82
CA GLN A 16 14.42 19.45 20.46
C GLN A 16 14.19 19.35 18.93
N GLY A 17 13.03 18.86 18.53
CA GLY A 17 12.67 18.52 17.15
C GLY A 17 12.66 17.02 16.84
N ASP A 18 13.17 16.18 17.75
CA ASP A 18 13.25 14.73 17.55
C ASP A 18 12.01 13.96 18.03
N ASP A 19 11.80 12.79 17.42
CA ASP A 19 10.84 11.78 17.82
C ASP A 19 11.58 10.54 18.39
N LEU A 20 11.37 10.24 19.67
CA LEU A 20 11.93 9.05 20.34
C LEU A 20 10.89 7.93 20.41
N VAL A 21 11.20 6.77 19.84
CA VAL A 21 10.34 5.58 19.88
C VAL A 21 10.89 4.54 20.85
N VAL A 22 10.16 4.26 21.92
CA VAL A 22 10.53 3.29 22.96
C VAL A 22 9.65 2.04 22.87
N ARG A 23 10.26 0.86 22.96
CA ARG A 23 9.55 -0.43 23.05
C ARG A 23 10.27 -1.37 24.01
N LEU A 24 9.52 -2.14 24.79
CA LEU A 24 10.07 -3.19 25.62
C LEU A 24 10.13 -4.50 24.83
N SER A 25 11.28 -5.18 24.87
CA SER A 25 11.44 -6.56 24.41
C SER A 25 11.83 -7.43 25.59
N VAL A 26 11.12 -8.54 25.79
CA VAL A 26 11.38 -9.50 26.88
C VAL A 26 11.75 -10.83 26.24
N SER A 27 12.92 -11.36 26.61
CA SER A 27 13.38 -12.69 26.23
C SER A 27 13.46 -13.58 27.47
N ASP A 28 13.02 -14.83 27.35
CA ASP A 28 13.21 -15.82 28.42
C ASP A 28 14.65 -16.38 28.42
N ARG A 29 14.94 -17.30 29.36
CA ARG A 29 16.26 -17.97 29.47
C ARG A 29 16.29 -19.35 28.82
N ARG A 30 15.37 -19.66 27.90
CA ARG A 30 15.30 -20.98 27.26
C ARG A 30 16.52 -21.20 26.36
N THR A 31 17.16 -22.36 26.51
CA THR A 31 18.22 -22.84 25.61
C THR A 31 17.70 -24.01 24.74
N PRO A 32 18.14 -24.14 23.48
CA PRO A 32 19.13 -23.32 22.77
C PRO A 32 18.56 -22.00 22.20
N ALA A 33 17.24 -21.82 22.17
CA ALA A 33 16.60 -20.63 21.62
C ALA A 33 15.62 -19.99 22.60
N ALA A 34 15.89 -18.72 22.94
CA ALA A 34 15.04 -17.92 23.83
C ALA A 34 13.76 -17.49 23.12
N GLN A 35 12.62 -17.55 23.83
CA GLN A 35 11.38 -16.95 23.35
C GLN A 35 11.41 -15.44 23.61
N THR A 36 11.04 -14.65 22.60
CA THR A 36 11.03 -13.19 22.69
C THR A 36 9.64 -12.63 22.40
N THR A 37 9.15 -11.74 23.24
CA THR A 37 7.91 -10.97 23.04
C THR A 37 8.20 -9.48 23.12
N ARG A 38 7.35 -8.67 22.50
CA ARG A 38 7.53 -7.21 22.41
C ARG A 38 6.26 -6.48 22.81
N SER A 39 6.40 -5.35 23.49
CA SER A 39 5.28 -4.48 23.85
C SER A 39 4.82 -3.61 22.67
N THR A 40 3.74 -2.86 22.88
CA THR A 40 3.44 -1.68 22.08
C THR A 40 4.58 -0.66 22.14
N SER A 41 4.72 0.14 21.08
CA SER A 41 5.66 1.27 21.06
C SER A 41 5.02 2.50 21.71
N PHE A 42 5.82 3.22 22.48
CA PHE A 42 5.51 4.57 22.96
C PHE A 42 6.37 5.57 22.20
N ILE A 43 5.77 6.69 21.80
CA ILE A 43 6.47 7.76 21.09
C ILE A 43 6.50 8.97 22.01
N LEU A 44 7.70 9.42 22.35
CA LEU A 44 7.93 10.70 23.03
C LEU A 44 8.41 11.70 21.98
N ARG A 45 7.67 12.79 21.82
CA ARG A 45 8.05 13.88 20.92
C ARG A 45 8.55 15.04 21.75
N TRP A 46 9.68 15.62 21.37
CA TRP A 46 10.16 16.89 21.95
C TRP A 46 9.94 17.98 20.91
N PRO A 47 8.74 18.58 20.84
CA PRO A 47 8.50 19.69 19.94
C PRO A 47 9.35 20.90 20.38
N PRO A 48 9.75 21.77 19.45
CA PRO A 48 10.45 22.98 19.84
C PRO A 48 9.67 23.84 20.83
N GLU A 49 10.38 24.46 21.80
CA GLU A 49 9.81 25.42 22.75
C GLU A 49 9.11 26.53 21.97
N THR A 50 7.79 26.45 21.98
CA THR A 50 6.86 27.54 21.69
C THR A 50 6.94 28.50 22.87
N ALA A 51 7.10 29.80 22.63
CA ALA A 51 6.96 30.77 23.71
C ALA A 51 5.54 30.62 24.30
N ALA A 52 5.45 30.20 25.56
CA ALA A 52 4.20 29.98 26.24
C ALA A 52 3.43 31.30 26.40
N GLN A 53 2.22 31.40 25.85
CA GLN A 53 0.96 31.62 26.59
C GLN A 53 -0.16 32.03 25.64
N ALA A 54 -1.20 31.20 25.55
CA ALA A 54 -2.53 31.65 25.14
C ALA A 54 -3.53 31.17 26.20
N THR A 55 -3.67 31.96 27.26
CA THR A 55 -4.78 31.84 28.21
C THR A 55 -5.95 32.62 27.64
N GLY A 56 -6.92 31.94 27.02
CA GLY A 56 -8.06 32.63 26.41
C GLY A 56 -9.15 31.71 25.84
N VAL A 57 -10.32 32.31 25.62
CA VAL A 57 -11.57 31.74 25.10
C VAL A 57 -11.42 31.11 23.70
N GLU A 58 -10.28 31.33 23.03
CA GLU A 58 -9.91 30.78 21.72
C GLU A 58 -9.81 29.25 21.68
N GLY A 59 -9.49 28.61 22.80
CA GLY A 59 -9.50 27.14 22.90
C GLY A 59 -10.89 26.52 22.66
N MET A 60 -11.97 27.29 22.87
CA MET A 60 -13.34 26.82 22.64
C MET A 60 -13.83 27.00 21.20
N ILE A 61 -13.22 27.90 20.41
CA ILE A 61 -13.68 28.24 19.06
C ILE A 61 -13.29 27.16 18.02
N LYS A 62 -12.23 26.38 18.27
CA LYS A 62 -11.81 25.26 17.38
C LYS A 62 -12.76 24.05 17.36
N ARG A 63 -13.84 24.02 18.15
CA ARG A 63 -14.75 22.85 18.27
C ARG A 63 -16.00 22.89 17.39
N THR A 64 -16.34 23.99 16.73
CA THR A 64 -17.54 24.06 15.89
C THR A 64 -17.30 24.90 14.63
N LEU A 65 -16.62 24.31 13.65
CA LEU A 65 -16.69 24.81 12.27
C LEU A 65 -17.83 24.05 11.54
N PRO A 66 -18.82 24.74 10.94
CA PRO A 66 -19.84 24.11 10.14
C PRO A 66 -19.27 23.28 8.98
N ALA A 67 -19.98 22.23 8.60
CA ALA A 67 -19.56 21.16 7.68
C ALA A 67 -19.38 21.55 6.18
N TYR A 68 -19.23 22.84 5.83
CA TYR A 68 -19.29 23.29 4.43
C TYR A 68 -17.95 23.78 3.87
N PHE A 69 -16.89 22.97 3.98
CA PHE A 69 -15.69 23.23 3.19
C PHE A 69 -15.71 22.41 1.89
N ARG A 70 -15.85 23.10 0.75
CA ARG A 70 -15.68 22.49 -0.58
C ARG A 70 -14.22 22.07 -0.75
N SER A 71 -14.01 20.91 -1.37
CA SER A 71 -12.66 20.46 -1.75
C SER A 71 -12.30 20.96 -3.15
N GLN A 72 -11.01 21.02 -3.50
CA GLN A 72 -10.57 21.40 -4.86
C GLN A 72 -11.23 20.53 -5.94
N ARG A 73 -11.49 19.25 -5.65
CA ARG A 73 -12.19 18.35 -6.58
C ARG A 73 -13.66 18.75 -6.75
N GLN A 74 -14.31 19.21 -5.69
CA GLN A 74 -15.70 19.66 -5.77
C GLN A 74 -15.81 20.93 -6.59
N ILE A 75 -14.88 21.87 -6.43
CA ILE A 75 -14.81 23.10 -7.24
C ILE A 75 -14.67 22.76 -8.73
N ILE A 76 -13.79 21.82 -9.08
CA ILE A 76 -13.65 21.35 -10.47
C ILE A 76 -14.97 20.79 -11.01
N ILE A 77 -15.66 19.94 -10.23
CA ILE A 77 -16.95 19.38 -10.62
C ILE A 77 -17.99 20.48 -10.84
N ASP A 78 -18.03 21.47 -9.95
CA ASP A 78 -18.98 22.59 -10.02
C ASP A 78 -18.68 23.48 -11.24
N SER A 79 -17.40 23.76 -11.54
CA SER A 79 -16.95 24.48 -12.73
C SER A 79 -17.29 23.74 -14.04
N GLU A 80 -17.08 22.42 -14.08
CA GLU A 80 -17.45 21.58 -15.24
C GLU A 80 -18.97 21.52 -15.44
N ALA A 81 -19.73 21.37 -14.35
CA ALA A 81 -21.18 21.37 -14.39
C ALA A 81 -21.73 22.71 -14.89
N LEU A 82 -21.19 23.83 -14.39
CA LEU A 82 -21.57 25.16 -14.85
C LEU A 82 -21.32 25.35 -16.35
N LEU A 83 -20.19 24.87 -16.86
CA LEU A 83 -19.88 24.90 -18.30
C LEU A 83 -20.85 24.04 -19.14
N ALA A 84 -21.23 22.86 -18.63
CA ALA A 84 -22.22 22.02 -19.29
C ALA A 84 -23.61 22.68 -19.34
N GLU A 85 -23.95 23.49 -18.34
CA GLU A 85 -25.19 24.24 -18.23
C GLU A 85 -25.19 25.59 -18.96
N ARG A 86 -24.05 26.04 -19.53
CA ARG A 86 -23.90 27.37 -20.14
C ARG A 86 -24.98 27.75 -21.15
N ARG A 87 -25.52 26.78 -21.91
CA ARG A 87 -26.58 27.01 -22.89
C ARG A 87 -28.01 27.02 -22.31
N LYS A 88 -28.17 26.60 -21.06
CA LYS A 88 -29.47 26.41 -20.38
C LYS A 88 -29.83 27.54 -19.43
N ILE A 89 -28.85 28.31 -18.96
CA ILE A 89 -29.03 29.39 -17.99
C ILE A 89 -28.75 30.76 -18.63
N SER A 90 -29.30 31.84 -18.05
CA SER A 90 -29.03 33.20 -18.52
C SER A 90 -27.58 33.60 -18.24
N THR A 91 -27.07 34.59 -18.98
CA THR A 91 -25.72 35.14 -18.78
C THR A 91 -25.51 35.63 -17.34
N ASP A 92 -26.49 36.33 -16.78
CA ASP A 92 -26.42 36.83 -15.39
C ASP A 92 -26.38 35.68 -14.37
N ALA A 93 -27.21 34.65 -14.57
CA ALA A 93 -27.22 33.48 -13.68
C ALA A 93 -25.90 32.69 -13.80
N PHE A 94 -25.32 32.62 -14.99
CA PHE A 94 -24.02 32.00 -15.23
C PHE A 94 -22.91 32.77 -14.52
N GLN A 95 -22.88 34.09 -14.66
CA GLN A 95 -21.91 34.97 -14.01
C GLN A 95 -21.98 34.84 -12.48
N LYS A 96 -23.19 34.89 -11.92
CA LYS A 96 -23.41 34.78 -10.49
C LYS A 96 -22.91 33.43 -9.94
N ARG A 97 -23.26 32.32 -10.59
CA ARG A 97 -22.79 30.99 -10.18
C ARG A 97 -21.27 30.85 -10.32
N SER A 98 -20.67 31.46 -11.34
CA SER A 98 -19.21 31.46 -11.50
C SER A 98 -18.52 32.22 -10.37
N ASP A 99 -19.05 33.37 -9.96
CA ASP A 99 -18.51 34.15 -8.83
C ASP A 99 -18.69 33.41 -7.49
N GLU A 100 -19.82 32.71 -7.27
CA GLU A 100 -20.04 31.84 -6.11
C GLU A 100 -18.97 30.72 -6.03
N ILE A 101 -18.65 30.06 -7.14
CA ILE A 101 -17.58 29.05 -7.20
C ILE A 101 -16.20 29.72 -6.96
N GLY A 102 -15.99 30.93 -7.46
CA GLY A 102 -14.79 31.73 -7.19
C GLY A 102 -14.61 32.04 -5.69
N MET A 103 -15.69 32.33 -4.98
CA MET A 103 -15.67 32.53 -3.52
C MET A 103 -15.30 31.24 -2.80
N ASP A 104 -15.83 30.08 -3.22
CA ASP A 104 -15.44 28.78 -2.68
C ASP A 104 -13.93 28.49 -2.88
N GLN A 105 -13.40 28.85 -4.06
CA GLN A 105 -11.97 28.75 -4.37
C GLN A 105 -11.12 29.66 -3.47
N ARG A 106 -11.57 30.90 -3.20
CA ARG A 106 -10.92 31.82 -2.26
C ARG A 106 -10.88 31.27 -0.83
N ILE A 107 -12.01 30.78 -0.33
CA ILE A 107 -12.13 30.20 1.02
C ILE A 107 -11.16 29.02 1.16
N LEU A 108 -11.10 28.16 0.15
CA LEU A 108 -10.17 27.04 0.14
C LEU A 108 -8.71 27.51 0.13
N ARG A 109 -8.39 28.53 -0.67
CA ARG A 109 -7.04 29.11 -0.76
C ARG A 109 -6.59 29.71 0.56
N LEU A 110 -7.42 30.53 1.19
CA LEU A 110 -7.11 31.15 2.48
C LEU A 110 -6.87 30.09 3.57
N ARG A 111 -7.67 29.03 3.59
CA ARG A 111 -7.47 27.92 4.52
C ARG A 111 -6.10 27.26 4.35
N TYR A 112 -5.65 27.02 3.12
CA TYR A 112 -4.30 26.50 2.88
C TYR A 112 -3.19 27.54 3.12
N GLY A 113 -3.48 28.83 2.91
CA GLY A 113 -2.57 29.94 3.19
C GLY A 113 -2.31 30.14 4.69
N GLN A 114 -3.33 29.95 5.54
CA GLN A 114 -3.19 29.93 7.00
C GLN A 114 -2.22 28.83 7.46
N PHE A 115 -2.20 27.66 6.78
CA PHE A 115 -1.20 26.62 7.06
C PHE A 115 0.23 27.03 6.67
N LEU A 116 0.40 28.02 5.80
CA LEU A 116 1.70 28.49 5.31
C LEU A 116 2.26 29.65 6.15
N GLY A 117 1.45 30.27 7.03
CA GLY A 117 1.83 31.45 7.81
C GLY A 117 2.02 32.71 6.95
N GLU A 118 1.44 32.75 5.75
CA GLU A 118 1.64 33.80 4.74
C GLU A 118 0.63 34.96 4.83
N GLU A 119 0.02 35.22 5.99
CA GLU A 119 -0.86 36.40 6.16
C GLU A 119 -0.08 37.74 6.27
N ALA A 120 1.27 37.71 6.29
CA ALA A 120 2.10 38.92 6.37
C ALA A 120 2.64 39.45 5.01
N ALA A 121 2.45 38.75 3.89
CA ALA A 121 3.24 39.00 2.67
C ALA A 121 2.48 39.62 1.47
N HIS A 122 1.16 39.84 1.57
CA HIS A 122 0.33 40.20 0.40
C HIS A 122 -0.28 41.62 0.42
N GLU A 123 0.26 42.57 1.20
CA GLU A 123 -0.20 43.98 1.17
C GLU A 123 0.78 45.01 0.57
N GLN A 124 1.95 44.62 0.06
CA GLN A 124 2.83 45.57 -0.66
C GLN A 124 3.00 45.25 -2.14
N GLN A 125 1.92 45.41 -2.91
CA GLN A 125 2.02 45.89 -4.29
C GLN A 125 0.97 47.00 -4.50
N LYS A 126 1.35 48.23 -4.12
CA LYS A 126 0.66 49.45 -4.51
C LYS A 126 0.64 49.58 -6.04
N ALA A 127 -0.56 49.59 -6.61
CA ALA A 127 -0.82 50.30 -7.85
C ALA A 127 -1.62 51.56 -7.47
N ASP A 128 -1.00 52.73 -7.67
CA ASP A 128 -1.65 54.03 -7.60
C ASP A 128 -2.67 54.17 -8.75
N ASP A 129 -3.95 54.41 -8.43
CA ASP A 129 -4.81 55.50 -8.95
C ASP A 129 -6.31 55.26 -8.66
N ALA A 130 -6.85 56.04 -7.70
CA ALA A 130 -8.19 56.69 -7.54
C ALA A 130 -9.54 55.98 -7.87
N PRO A 131 -10.71 56.50 -7.40
CA PRO A 131 -11.03 57.21 -6.16
C PRO A 131 -12.13 56.51 -5.31
N GLU A 132 -12.27 57.00 -4.08
CA GLU A 132 -13.26 56.59 -3.07
C GLU A 132 -14.73 56.74 -3.51
N ILE A 133 -15.56 55.77 -3.12
CA ILE A 133 -17.00 55.96 -2.90
C ILE A 133 -17.34 55.44 -1.51
N SER A 134 -17.64 56.37 -0.60
CA SER A 134 -18.35 56.06 0.65
C SER A 134 -19.85 56.07 0.40
N ASN A 135 -20.57 55.03 0.85
CA ASN A 135 -21.75 55.16 1.73
C ASN A 135 -22.43 53.80 1.99
N GLY A 136 -22.47 53.40 3.26
CA GLY A 136 -23.76 53.25 3.97
C GLY A 136 -24.50 51.91 3.93
N ALA A 137 -24.05 50.99 4.79
CA ALA A 137 -24.84 50.14 5.70
C ALA A 137 -25.88 49.13 5.14
N THR A 138 -25.57 47.83 5.26
CA THR A 138 -26.42 46.88 5.99
C THR A 138 -25.57 45.68 6.44
N GLY A 139 -25.81 45.21 7.67
CA GLY A 139 -24.86 44.42 8.47
C GLY A 139 -24.32 43.16 7.79
N ASP A 140 -23.00 43.16 7.58
CA ASP A 140 -22.25 41.97 7.20
C ASP A 140 -21.41 41.52 8.40
N ALA A 141 -21.64 40.28 8.86
CA ALA A 141 -20.94 39.69 10.00
C ALA A 141 -19.44 39.45 9.72
N THR A 142 -18.98 39.71 8.50
CA THR A 142 -17.58 39.71 8.07
C THR A 142 -16.82 40.96 8.53
N SER A 143 -17.48 42.13 8.60
CA SER A 143 -16.80 43.41 8.89
C SER A 143 -16.34 43.55 10.35
N VAL A 144 -16.94 42.79 11.27
CA VAL A 144 -16.54 42.78 12.70
C VAL A 144 -15.32 41.89 12.91
N VAL A 145 -15.11 40.90 12.04
CA VAL A 145 -13.92 40.04 12.06
C VAL A 145 -12.69 40.77 11.50
N GLU A 146 -12.88 41.60 10.47
CA GLU A 146 -11.81 42.43 9.88
C GLU A 146 -11.38 43.60 10.79
N ALA A 147 -12.28 44.20 11.59
CA ALA A 147 -11.95 45.38 12.40
C ALA A 147 -11.25 45.09 13.75
N PHE A 148 -11.25 43.82 14.21
CA PHE A 148 -10.67 43.43 15.52
C PHE A 148 -9.63 42.30 15.42
N GLY A 149 -9.30 41.85 14.22
CA GLY A 149 -8.34 40.76 13.96
C GLY A 149 -6.93 41.24 13.61
N HIS A 150 -6.34 42.14 14.39
CA HIS A 150 -4.90 42.40 14.27
C HIS A 150 -4.14 41.60 15.32
N THR A 151 -3.80 40.37 14.97
CA THR A 151 -2.81 39.58 15.71
C THR A 151 -1.69 39.21 14.75
N HIS A 152 -0.65 40.05 14.74
CA HIS A 152 0.64 39.66 14.21
C HIS A 152 1.23 38.60 15.14
N ASP A 153 1.27 37.35 14.67
CA ASP A 153 2.35 36.37 14.83
C ASP A 153 1.83 34.95 14.52
N GLU A 154 1.48 34.68 13.26
CA GLU A 154 1.13 33.33 12.78
C GLU A 154 2.22 32.72 11.87
N ALA A 155 3.48 33.11 12.07
CA ALA A 155 4.61 32.57 11.31
C ALA A 155 5.02 31.14 11.75
N GLU A 156 4.38 30.56 12.78
CA GLU A 156 4.78 29.25 13.33
C GLU A 156 4.22 28.04 12.56
N ALA A 157 3.15 28.19 11.76
CA ALA A 157 2.60 27.08 10.96
C ALA A 157 3.56 26.61 9.85
N ALA A 158 4.47 27.49 9.41
CA ALA A 158 5.44 27.21 8.34
C ALA A 158 6.54 26.20 8.73
N THR A 159 6.72 25.86 10.00
CA THR A 159 7.83 25.00 10.48
C THR A 159 7.55 23.49 10.37
N LEU A 160 6.31 23.10 10.04
CA LEU A 160 5.88 21.70 9.94
C LEU A 160 6.14 21.05 8.57
N LEU A 161 6.45 21.86 7.56
CA LEU A 161 6.71 21.41 6.18
C LEU A 161 8.18 21.66 5.83
N ASP A 162 8.82 20.68 5.19
CA ASP A 162 10.14 20.86 4.60
C ASP A 162 10.10 21.96 3.50
N SER A 163 11.25 22.53 3.17
CA SER A 163 11.35 23.66 2.25
C SER A 163 10.78 23.37 0.86
N ASP A 164 10.83 22.11 0.42
CA ASP A 164 10.37 21.72 -0.91
C ASP A 164 8.84 21.50 -0.92
N THR A 165 8.29 20.89 0.13
CA THR A 165 6.84 20.81 0.34
C THR A 165 6.21 22.20 0.48
N ARG A 166 6.91 23.15 1.13
CA ARG A 166 6.47 24.55 1.22
C ARG A 166 6.36 25.21 -0.15
N LYS A 167 7.37 25.04 -1.01
CA LYS A 167 7.35 25.57 -2.39
C LYS A 167 6.20 24.99 -3.20
N LEU A 168 5.95 23.68 -3.08
CA LEU A 168 4.83 23.01 -3.75
C LEU A 168 3.48 23.56 -3.29
N LEU A 169 3.32 23.81 -1.98
CA LEU A 169 2.10 24.40 -1.45
C LEU A 169 1.91 25.84 -1.94
N LYS A 170 2.97 26.65 -1.96
CA LYS A 170 2.93 28.01 -2.50
C LYS A 170 2.50 28.04 -3.97
N SER A 171 3.11 27.19 -4.81
CA SER A 171 2.68 27.05 -6.20
C SER A 171 1.22 26.59 -6.33
N ALA A 172 0.72 25.77 -5.39
CA ALA A 172 -0.69 25.41 -5.39
C ALA A 172 -1.58 26.62 -5.12
N LEU A 173 -1.22 27.48 -4.15
CA LEU A 173 -1.97 28.69 -3.83
C LEU A 173 -1.96 29.70 -4.99
N ASP A 174 -0.85 29.82 -5.71
CA ASP A 174 -0.74 30.67 -6.89
C ASP A 174 -1.70 30.20 -8.00
N GLU A 175 -1.76 28.88 -8.26
CA GLU A 175 -2.71 28.31 -9.22
C GLU A 175 -4.17 28.50 -8.77
N MET A 176 -4.44 28.37 -7.46
CA MET A 176 -5.77 28.63 -6.90
C MET A 176 -6.18 30.10 -7.05
N TRP A 177 -5.24 31.05 -6.93
CA TRP A 177 -5.49 32.47 -7.17
C TRP A 177 -5.86 32.75 -8.64
N GLN A 178 -5.15 32.14 -9.58
CA GLN A 178 -5.45 32.30 -11.00
C GLN A 178 -6.81 31.71 -11.37
N SER A 179 -7.16 30.55 -10.81
CA SER A 179 -8.50 29.97 -10.93
C SER A 179 -9.57 30.91 -10.36
N GLU A 180 -9.37 31.43 -9.14
CA GLU A 180 -10.26 32.40 -8.49
C GLU A 180 -10.51 33.61 -9.40
N LEU A 181 -9.44 34.20 -9.95
CA LEU A 181 -9.54 35.36 -10.85
C LEU A 181 -10.45 35.08 -12.06
N HIS A 182 -10.23 33.97 -12.77
CA HIS A 182 -11.03 33.62 -13.94
C HIS A 182 -12.48 33.27 -13.59
N LEU A 183 -12.73 32.63 -12.44
CA LEU A 183 -14.08 32.33 -11.97
C LEU A 183 -14.87 33.59 -11.67
N ARG A 184 -14.24 34.58 -11.03
CA ARG A 184 -14.87 35.88 -10.73
C ARG A 184 -15.13 36.73 -11.98
N GLN A 185 -14.33 36.53 -13.03
CA GLN A 185 -14.56 37.11 -14.36
C GLN A 185 -15.67 36.41 -15.16
N GLY A 186 -16.21 35.29 -14.67
CA GLY A 186 -17.24 34.53 -15.39
C GLY A 186 -16.69 33.61 -16.47
N ASP A 187 -15.41 33.25 -16.40
CA ASP A 187 -14.71 32.42 -17.37
C ASP A 187 -14.26 31.07 -16.77
N PRO A 188 -15.18 30.19 -16.33
CA PRO A 188 -14.82 28.90 -15.74
C PRO A 188 -14.03 27.99 -16.70
N LYS A 189 -14.18 28.18 -18.01
CA LYS A 189 -13.38 27.45 -19.02
C LYS A 189 -11.88 27.78 -18.91
N GLN A 190 -11.55 29.02 -18.61
CA GLN A 190 -10.16 29.46 -18.42
C GLN A 190 -9.65 29.09 -17.02
N ALA A 191 -10.53 28.99 -16.02
CA ALA A 191 -10.19 28.57 -14.66
C ALA A 191 -9.80 27.07 -14.56
N LEU A 192 -10.50 26.18 -15.27
CA LEU A 192 -10.31 24.73 -15.17
C LEU A 192 -8.84 24.25 -15.24
N PRO A 193 -8.00 24.69 -16.19
CA PRO A 193 -6.59 24.30 -16.21
C PRO A 193 -5.83 24.61 -14.92
N TYR A 194 -6.10 25.76 -14.31
CA TYR A 194 -5.50 26.18 -13.05
C TYR A 194 -6.01 25.33 -11.88
N GLU A 195 -7.32 25.06 -11.83
CA GLU A 195 -7.92 24.18 -10.81
C GLU A 195 -7.31 22.76 -10.84
N TYR A 196 -7.11 22.21 -12.03
CA TYR A 196 -6.48 20.90 -12.21
C TYR A 196 -5.00 20.89 -11.82
N ARG A 197 -4.25 21.97 -12.08
CA ARG A 197 -2.85 22.11 -11.64
C ARG A 197 -2.78 22.27 -10.12
N ALA A 198 -3.63 23.09 -9.51
CA ALA A 198 -3.77 23.22 -8.07
C ALA A 198 -4.04 21.86 -7.40
N LEU A 199 -5.01 21.09 -7.92
CA LEU A 199 -5.32 19.75 -7.39
C LEU A 199 -4.11 18.80 -7.45
N ARG A 200 -3.31 18.88 -8.53
CA ARG A 200 -2.11 18.06 -8.70
C ARG A 200 -1.05 18.42 -7.65
N LEU A 201 -0.82 19.70 -7.43
CA LEU A 201 0.15 20.18 -6.44
C LEU A 201 -0.29 19.83 -5.01
N ILE A 202 -1.56 20.01 -4.67
CA ILE A 202 -2.11 19.60 -3.37
C ILE A 202 -1.89 18.11 -3.12
N LYS A 203 -2.08 17.25 -4.13
CA LYS A 203 -1.80 15.81 -4.00
C LYS A 203 -0.32 15.52 -3.76
N GLN A 204 0.58 16.25 -4.41
CA GLN A 204 2.02 16.11 -4.18
C GLN A 204 2.39 16.51 -2.75
N VAL A 205 1.84 17.61 -2.23
CA VAL A 205 2.00 18.03 -0.83
C VAL A 205 1.50 16.96 0.15
N GLN A 206 0.33 16.36 -0.12
CA GLN A 206 -0.22 15.26 0.68
C GLN A 206 0.64 13.99 0.65
N GLN A 207 1.31 13.72 -0.47
CA GLN A 207 2.21 12.57 -0.60
C GLN A 207 3.55 12.81 0.09
N ALA A 208 4.10 14.03 0.00
CA ALA A 208 5.36 14.41 0.64
C ALA A 208 5.24 14.42 2.16
N SER A 209 4.11 14.90 2.70
CA SER A 209 3.80 14.87 4.14
C SER A 209 3.44 13.47 4.68
N ARG A 210 3.30 12.47 3.81
CA ARG A 210 2.91 11.12 4.23
C ARG A 210 4.07 10.41 4.93
N ILE A 211 4.03 10.38 6.24
CA ILE A 211 4.93 9.56 7.06
C ILE A 211 4.62 8.07 6.79
N TYR A 212 5.49 7.39 6.05
CA TYR A 212 5.40 5.93 5.90
C TYR A 212 5.92 5.26 7.17
N LEU A 213 5.03 4.98 8.12
CA LEU A 213 5.33 3.94 9.10
C LEU A 213 5.49 2.64 8.32
N ALA A 214 6.70 2.08 8.32
CA ALA A 214 6.95 0.74 7.79
C ALA A 214 5.91 -0.19 8.41
N ARG A 215 5.07 -0.78 7.56
CA ARG A 215 4.05 -1.76 7.96
C ARG A 215 4.80 -2.83 8.73
N VAL A 216 4.67 -2.84 10.06
CA VAL A 216 5.25 -3.90 10.89
C VAL A 216 4.59 -5.17 10.36
N GLY A 217 5.34 -5.97 9.60
CA GLY A 217 4.83 -7.21 9.06
C GLY A 217 4.25 -8.02 10.21
N LEU A 218 3.19 -8.77 9.94
CA LEU A 218 2.65 -9.74 10.90
C LEU A 218 3.78 -10.72 11.24
N GLN A 219 4.50 -10.45 12.31
CA GLN A 219 5.48 -11.38 12.84
C GLN A 219 4.66 -12.44 13.56
N LEU A 220 4.32 -13.50 12.82
CA LEU A 220 3.64 -14.67 13.38
C LEU A 220 4.51 -15.20 14.53
N PRO A 221 3.91 -15.56 15.67
CA PRO A 221 4.67 -16.20 16.74
C PRO A 221 5.37 -17.45 16.19
N PRO A 222 6.62 -17.72 16.58
CA PRO A 222 7.34 -18.90 16.13
C PRO A 222 6.53 -20.16 16.45
N VAL A 223 6.47 -21.09 15.50
CA VAL A 223 5.74 -22.34 15.67
C VAL A 223 6.38 -23.12 16.81
N ASP A 224 5.55 -23.51 17.78
CA ASP A 224 5.99 -24.33 18.90
C ASP A 224 6.06 -25.80 18.48
N GLU A 225 7.27 -26.24 18.13
CA GLU A 225 7.56 -27.62 17.71
C GLU A 225 7.17 -28.66 18.79
N SER A 226 7.07 -28.27 20.07
CA SER A 226 6.65 -29.19 21.14
C SER A 226 5.16 -29.52 21.11
N ARG A 227 4.35 -28.65 20.49
CA ARG A 227 2.91 -28.86 20.27
C ARG A 227 2.60 -29.39 18.87
N ARG A 228 3.62 -29.57 18.03
CA ARG A 228 3.47 -30.16 16.70
C ARG A 228 2.95 -31.58 16.84
N MET A 229 1.85 -31.89 16.14
CA MET A 229 1.16 -33.19 16.19
C MET A 229 0.49 -33.55 17.54
N GLY A 230 0.48 -32.64 18.53
CA GLY A 230 -0.08 -32.90 19.87
C GLY A 230 -1.53 -32.45 20.09
N GLY A 231 -2.19 -31.90 19.06
CA GLY A 231 -3.57 -31.40 19.17
C GLY A 231 -4.62 -32.51 19.26
N GLU A 232 -5.73 -32.25 19.96
CA GLU A 232 -6.90 -33.14 19.95
C GLU A 232 -7.47 -33.24 18.53
N ARG A 233 -7.48 -34.46 17.99
CA ARG A 233 -7.97 -34.73 16.62
C ARG A 233 -9.50 -34.95 16.58
N LYS A 234 -10.23 -34.50 17.61
CA LYS A 234 -11.66 -34.75 17.76
C LYS A 234 -12.43 -33.97 16.68
N GLY A 235 -13.06 -34.68 15.76
CA GLY A 235 -13.75 -34.09 14.59
C GLY A 235 -12.88 -33.84 13.37
N VAL A 236 -11.57 -34.09 13.43
CA VAL A 236 -10.68 -34.01 12.26
C VAL A 236 -10.82 -35.32 11.48
N GLN A 237 -11.63 -35.29 10.42
CA GLN A 237 -11.65 -36.41 9.48
C GLN A 237 -10.35 -36.41 8.68
N PRO A 238 -9.65 -37.55 8.54
CA PRO A 238 -8.54 -37.63 7.61
C PRO A 238 -9.08 -37.27 6.23
N LEU A 239 -8.53 -36.22 5.62
CA LEU A 239 -8.65 -35.99 4.19
C LEU A 239 -8.04 -37.22 3.52
N ARG A 240 -8.89 -38.20 3.20
CA ARG A 240 -8.52 -39.34 2.37
C ARG A 240 -8.38 -38.79 0.97
N PHE A 241 -7.20 -38.27 0.67
CA PHE A 241 -6.78 -38.14 -0.72
C PHE A 241 -6.70 -39.57 -1.24
N THR A 242 -7.63 -39.95 -2.11
CA THR A 242 -7.54 -41.18 -2.87
C THR A 242 -6.32 -41.05 -3.78
N LEU A 243 -5.25 -41.77 -3.42
CA LEU A 243 -4.10 -41.90 -4.30
C LEU A 243 -4.50 -42.85 -5.43
N SER A 244 -4.80 -42.29 -6.59
CA SER A 244 -4.99 -43.07 -7.81
C SER A 244 -3.61 -43.45 -8.36
N PRO A 245 -3.32 -44.75 -8.62
CA PRO A 245 -2.07 -45.16 -9.22
C PRO A 245 -1.84 -44.42 -10.56
N ALA A 246 -0.64 -43.88 -10.75
CA ALA A 246 -0.28 -43.23 -12.01
C ALA A 246 -0.33 -44.25 -13.17
N GLN A 247 -1.08 -43.92 -14.22
CA GLN A 247 -1.11 -44.70 -15.47
C GLN A 247 0.15 -44.37 -16.30
N LEU A 248 1.25 -45.03 -15.96
CA LEU A 248 2.50 -44.91 -16.70
C LEU A 248 2.51 -45.89 -17.88
N GLN A 249 2.86 -45.40 -19.08
CA GLN A 249 3.02 -46.24 -20.27
C GLN A 249 4.08 -47.33 -20.03
N ALA A 250 3.86 -48.52 -20.58
CA ALA A 250 4.84 -49.60 -20.53
C ALA A 250 5.99 -49.29 -21.50
N SER A 251 7.23 -49.24 -20.99
CA SER A 251 8.44 -49.12 -21.80
C SER A 251 9.41 -50.26 -21.50
N PRO A 252 10.18 -50.73 -22.50
CA PRO A 252 11.25 -51.71 -22.26
C PRO A 252 12.26 -51.23 -21.21
N ALA A 253 12.57 -49.93 -21.19
CA ALA A 253 13.42 -49.30 -20.18
C ALA A 253 12.88 -49.46 -18.75
N ARG A 254 11.57 -49.23 -18.54
CA ARG A 254 10.93 -49.37 -17.23
C ARG A 254 10.86 -50.82 -16.76
N ARG A 255 10.55 -51.75 -17.66
CA ARG A 255 10.54 -53.19 -17.34
C ARG A 255 11.93 -53.64 -16.94
N PHE A 256 12.96 -53.28 -17.71
CA PHE A 256 14.34 -53.62 -17.40
C PHE A 256 14.81 -53.00 -16.07
N TRP A 257 14.43 -51.76 -15.78
CA TRP A 257 14.74 -51.12 -14.49
C TRP A 257 14.10 -51.85 -13.29
N GLN A 258 12.86 -52.34 -13.43
CA GLN A 258 12.15 -53.08 -12.37
C GLN A 258 12.72 -54.48 -12.14
N THR A 259 13.25 -55.12 -13.19
CA THR A 259 13.74 -56.49 -13.14
C THR A 259 15.26 -56.57 -13.17
N LEU A 260 15.99 -55.49 -12.84
CA LEU A 260 17.43 -55.40 -13.11
C LEU A 260 18.23 -56.57 -12.52
N ASP A 261 17.76 -57.17 -11.43
CA ASP A 261 18.46 -58.25 -10.75
C ASP A 261 18.18 -59.63 -11.38
N ASP A 262 17.03 -59.82 -12.08
CA ASP A 262 16.54 -61.12 -12.55
C ASP A 262 16.12 -61.15 -14.05
N GLY A 263 16.17 -60.02 -14.75
CA GLY A 263 15.48 -59.81 -16.03
C GLY A 263 16.32 -60.01 -17.30
N PRO A 264 15.67 -60.32 -18.44
CA PRO A 264 16.36 -60.49 -19.72
C PRO A 264 16.75 -59.12 -20.34
N ALA A 265 18.04 -58.78 -20.21
CA ALA A 265 18.61 -57.52 -20.72
C ALA A 265 18.53 -57.32 -22.25
N ASN A 266 18.25 -58.38 -23.01
CA ASN A 266 18.30 -58.39 -24.48
C ASN A 266 17.15 -57.61 -25.12
N GLU A 267 15.98 -57.58 -24.49
CA GLU A 267 14.82 -56.82 -24.98
C GLU A 267 15.09 -55.31 -24.91
N PHE A 268 15.62 -54.86 -23.77
CA PHE A 268 16.00 -53.46 -23.58
C PHE A 268 17.14 -53.04 -24.53
N GLU A 269 18.16 -53.89 -24.70
CA GLU A 269 19.26 -53.60 -25.61
C GLU A 269 18.80 -53.47 -27.06
N THR A 270 17.89 -54.34 -27.51
CA THR A 270 17.31 -54.28 -28.86
C THR A 270 16.53 -52.98 -29.07
N TRP A 271 15.74 -52.57 -28.08
CA TRP A 271 15.06 -51.29 -28.07
C TRP A 271 16.04 -50.11 -28.06
N LEU A 272 17.09 -50.18 -27.25
CA LEU A 272 18.11 -49.12 -27.15
C LEU A 272 18.80 -48.89 -28.48
N ARG A 273 19.18 -49.96 -29.20
CA ARG A 273 19.75 -49.88 -30.56
C ARG A 273 18.80 -49.27 -31.59
N ALA A 274 17.50 -49.54 -31.48
CA ALA A 274 16.50 -48.97 -32.38
C ALA A 274 16.18 -47.49 -32.08
N ASN A 275 16.50 -47.02 -30.87
CA ASN A 275 16.10 -45.71 -30.36
C ASN A 275 17.29 -44.81 -29.96
N GLU A 276 18.53 -45.12 -30.40
CA GLU A 276 19.76 -44.41 -30.01
C GLU A 276 19.67 -42.88 -30.19
N GLY A 277 19.09 -42.42 -31.31
CA GLY A 277 18.96 -41.00 -31.60
C GLY A 277 18.02 -40.21 -30.68
N GLY A 278 17.17 -40.91 -29.90
CA GLY A 278 16.23 -40.31 -28.94
C GLY A 278 16.62 -40.51 -27.48
N VAL A 279 17.72 -41.22 -27.20
CA VAL A 279 18.16 -41.58 -25.84
C VAL A 279 19.33 -40.68 -25.43
N PRO A 280 19.20 -39.89 -24.34
CA PRO A 280 20.32 -39.13 -23.79
C PRO A 280 21.45 -40.07 -23.36
N ASP A 281 22.66 -39.83 -23.89
CA ASP A 281 23.87 -40.63 -23.63
C ASP A 281 23.68 -42.15 -23.82
N ALA A 282 23.20 -42.55 -25.01
CA ALA A 282 23.02 -43.95 -25.39
C ALA A 282 24.31 -44.77 -25.27
N LEU A 283 25.47 -44.21 -25.66
CA LEU A 283 26.77 -44.88 -25.57
C LEU A 283 27.17 -45.17 -24.12
N GLY A 284 27.00 -44.21 -23.21
CA GLY A 284 27.25 -44.43 -21.79
C GLY A 284 26.31 -45.44 -21.16
N LEU A 285 25.10 -45.60 -21.71
CA LEU A 285 24.15 -46.63 -21.27
C LEU A 285 24.56 -48.03 -21.74
N PHE A 286 25.01 -48.19 -22.99
CA PHE A 286 25.61 -49.44 -23.46
C PHE A 286 26.83 -49.83 -22.62
N ALA A 287 27.73 -48.89 -22.35
CA ALA A 287 28.91 -49.14 -21.51
C ALA A 287 28.54 -49.57 -20.08
N ALA A 288 27.51 -48.97 -19.49
CA ALA A 288 27.04 -49.36 -18.16
C ALA A 288 26.35 -50.74 -18.16
N MET A 289 25.65 -51.09 -19.24
CA MET A 289 25.06 -52.42 -19.42
C MET A 289 26.14 -53.50 -19.55
N ASP A 290 27.18 -53.26 -20.35
CA ASP A 290 28.29 -54.20 -20.54
C ASP A 290 29.09 -54.41 -19.25
N ALA A 291 29.34 -53.34 -18.49
CA ALA A 291 29.98 -53.42 -17.19
C ALA A 291 29.17 -54.27 -16.20
N TRP A 292 27.84 -54.08 -16.14
CA TRP A 292 26.96 -54.89 -15.29
C TRP A 292 26.83 -56.35 -15.76
N ARG A 293 26.88 -56.62 -17.07
CA ARG A 293 26.88 -57.99 -17.62
C ARG A 293 28.17 -58.74 -17.31
N THR A 294 29.29 -58.04 -17.34
CA THR A 294 30.61 -58.61 -17.06
C THR A 294 30.72 -59.04 -15.61
N ASP A 295 30.13 -58.28 -14.68
CA ASP A 295 30.10 -58.60 -13.26
C ASP A 295 28.73 -58.27 -12.65
N ARG A 296 27.90 -59.30 -12.47
CA ARG A 296 26.54 -59.18 -11.89
C ARG A 296 26.53 -59.02 -10.38
N GLU A 297 27.62 -59.35 -9.69
CA GLU A 297 27.73 -59.19 -8.23
C GLU A 297 28.24 -57.79 -7.85
N CYS A 298 28.78 -57.03 -8.83
CA CYS A 298 29.17 -55.64 -8.67
C CYS A 298 27.96 -54.71 -8.40
N THR A 299 27.71 -54.43 -7.12
CA THR A 299 26.66 -53.51 -6.65
C THR A 299 26.81 -52.10 -7.24
N ALA A 300 28.04 -51.59 -7.33
CA ALA A 300 28.34 -50.27 -7.91
C ALA A 300 28.02 -50.22 -9.42
N CYS A 301 28.15 -51.33 -10.13
CA CYS A 301 27.84 -51.44 -11.56
C CYS A 301 26.32 -51.45 -11.77
N ALA A 302 25.60 -52.20 -10.93
CA ALA A 302 24.14 -52.21 -10.91
C ALA A 302 23.56 -50.82 -10.57
N GLU A 303 24.10 -50.13 -9.56
CA GLU A 303 23.66 -48.76 -9.20
C GLU A 303 23.91 -47.75 -10.31
N LYS A 304 25.09 -47.79 -10.96
CA LYS A 304 25.39 -46.94 -12.12
C LYS A 304 24.42 -47.18 -13.28
N LEU A 305 24.06 -48.43 -13.54
CA LEU A 305 23.08 -48.77 -14.55
C LEU A 305 21.67 -48.30 -14.17
N ARG A 306 21.23 -48.49 -12.91
CA ARG A 306 19.96 -47.98 -12.38
C ARG A 306 19.84 -46.47 -12.52
N ALA A 307 20.90 -45.73 -12.18
CA ALA A 307 20.94 -44.28 -12.26
C ALA A 307 20.78 -43.78 -13.71
N ARG A 308 21.42 -44.46 -14.68
CA ARG A 308 21.31 -44.10 -16.10
C ARG A 308 19.95 -44.48 -16.68
N LEU A 309 19.39 -45.63 -16.31
CA LEU A 309 18.05 -46.07 -16.70
C LEU A 309 16.95 -45.16 -16.13
N TRP A 310 17.16 -44.55 -14.96
CA TRP A 310 16.22 -43.62 -14.33
C TRP A 310 15.84 -42.45 -15.24
N ALA A 311 16.80 -41.93 -15.99
CA ALA A 311 16.58 -40.83 -16.94
C ALA A 311 15.66 -41.20 -18.12
N LEU A 312 15.45 -42.51 -18.36
CA LEU A 312 14.58 -43.03 -19.42
C LEU A 312 13.19 -43.44 -18.91
N LEU A 313 12.94 -43.32 -17.60
CA LEU A 313 11.64 -43.62 -17.04
C LEU A 313 10.66 -42.50 -17.39
N PRO A 314 9.41 -42.84 -17.78
CA PRO A 314 8.41 -41.83 -18.08
C PRO A 314 8.14 -41.00 -16.82
N ALA A 315 8.18 -39.67 -16.96
CA ALA A 315 7.78 -38.77 -15.90
C ALA A 315 6.29 -39.01 -15.59
N ALA A 316 5.96 -39.24 -14.32
CA ALA A 316 4.58 -39.30 -13.90
C ALA A 316 3.97 -37.90 -14.05
N VAL A 317 3.14 -37.71 -15.08
CA VAL A 317 2.32 -36.51 -15.17
C VAL A 317 1.28 -36.60 -14.04
N PRO A 318 1.21 -35.63 -13.13
CA PRO A 318 0.23 -35.68 -12.05
C PRO A 318 -1.17 -35.71 -12.67
N ALA A 319 -1.90 -36.80 -12.43
CA ALA A 319 -3.33 -36.85 -12.72
C ALA A 319 -4.03 -35.99 -11.67
N ILE A 320 -4.21 -34.70 -11.98
CA ILE A 320 -5.00 -33.80 -11.15
C ILE A 320 -6.45 -34.26 -11.27
N GLU A 321 -6.92 -35.06 -10.32
CA GLU A 321 -8.35 -35.31 -10.18
C GLU A 321 -9.03 -33.98 -9.84
N ALA A 322 -9.98 -33.58 -10.70
CA ALA A 322 -10.82 -32.44 -10.41
C ALA A 322 -11.53 -32.70 -9.07
N ARG A 323 -11.57 -31.67 -8.20
CA ARG A 323 -12.34 -31.74 -6.95
C ARG A 323 -13.75 -32.20 -7.29
N SER A 324 -14.28 -33.13 -6.50
CA SER A 324 -15.67 -33.58 -6.61
C SER A 324 -16.58 -32.36 -6.71
N LYS A 325 -17.49 -32.35 -7.70
CA LYS A 325 -18.50 -31.29 -7.81
C LYS A 325 -19.18 -31.12 -6.45
N PRO A 326 -19.34 -29.89 -5.93
CA PRO A 326 -20.09 -29.67 -4.70
C PRO A 326 -21.47 -30.29 -4.83
N ASP A 327 -22.00 -30.84 -3.73
CA ASP A 327 -23.41 -31.19 -3.66
C ASP A 327 -24.28 -29.92 -3.79
N ALA A 328 -25.60 -30.08 -3.95
CA ALA A 328 -26.50 -28.94 -4.18
C ALA A 328 -26.39 -27.85 -3.10
N ARG A 329 -26.10 -28.25 -1.86
CA ARG A 329 -25.90 -27.34 -0.73
C ARG A 329 -24.55 -26.61 -0.81
N GLY A 330 -23.48 -27.32 -1.17
CA GLY A 330 -22.16 -26.73 -1.40
C GLY A 330 -22.14 -25.76 -2.58
N ALA A 331 -22.89 -26.05 -3.64
CA ALA A 331 -23.04 -25.15 -4.78
C ALA A 331 -23.73 -23.83 -4.35
N ALA A 332 -24.88 -23.93 -3.66
CA ALA A 332 -25.61 -22.75 -3.17
C ALA A 332 -24.77 -21.87 -2.21
N TYR A 333 -23.92 -22.49 -1.38
CA TYR A 333 -23.01 -21.76 -0.49
C TYR A 333 -21.92 -20.99 -1.26
N LEU A 334 -21.34 -21.61 -2.30
CA LEU A 334 -20.32 -20.96 -3.13
C LEU A 334 -20.91 -19.83 -3.98
N ASP A 335 -22.13 -20.02 -4.49
CA ASP A 335 -22.86 -18.98 -5.23
C ASP A 335 -23.14 -17.76 -4.34
N ALA A 336 -23.60 -17.98 -3.10
CA ALA A 336 -23.81 -16.91 -2.13
C ALA A 336 -22.53 -16.14 -1.78
N LEU A 337 -21.39 -16.82 -1.66
CA LEU A 337 -20.08 -16.19 -1.46
C LEU A 337 -19.62 -15.35 -2.66
N HIS A 338 -19.95 -15.79 -3.87
CA HIS A 338 -19.66 -15.05 -5.11
C HIS A 338 -20.58 -13.82 -5.25
N GLU A 339 -21.85 -13.95 -4.91
CA GLU A 339 -22.82 -12.85 -4.89
C GLU A 339 -22.39 -11.75 -3.92
N ALA A 340 -21.97 -12.13 -2.70
CA ALA A 340 -21.51 -11.21 -1.66
C ALA A 340 -20.17 -10.51 -2.00
N ARG A 341 -19.45 -10.98 -3.02
CA ARG A 341 -18.18 -10.40 -3.49
C ARG A 341 -18.34 -9.50 -4.72
N LYS A 342 -19.52 -9.44 -5.32
CA LYS A 342 -19.80 -8.46 -6.39
C LYS A 342 -19.88 -7.07 -5.74
N PRO A 343 -19.16 -6.07 -6.27
CA PRO A 343 -19.04 -4.74 -5.68
C PRO A 343 -20.36 -3.96 -5.65
#